data_AF-A0ABD3I2N4-F1
#
_entry.id   AF-A0ABD3I2N4-F1
#
_cell.length_a   1.000
_cell.length_b   1.000
_cell.length_c   1.000
_cell.angle_alpha   90.00
_cell.angle_beta   90.00
_cell.angle_gamma   90.00
#
_symmetry.space_group_name_H-M   'P 1'
#
loop_
_entity.id
_entity.type
_entity.pdbx_description
1 polymer ?
#
loop_
_entity_poly.entity_id
_entity_poly.type
_entity_poly.pdbx_seq_one_letter_code
_entity_poly.pdbx_strand_id
1 'polypeptide(L)'
;MAIALSPDFGYVALVVVLTSFFNIYMSIGVGRARKKYNVSYPTMYAVESENKEAKRFNCVQRGHQNFLETLPLFLAVLILGGLKHPKLAAVLGVVYLVGRYLYFKGYSTGVPENRLKSGIIFHPPVFALIGCTISLAVSLLTAR
;
A
#
# COMPACT_ATOMS: atom_id res chain seq x y z
N MET A 1 -10.12 15.75 28.48
CA MET A 1 -9.90 14.29 28.48
C MET A 1 -8.70 14.01 27.59
N ALA A 2 -7.60 13.46 28.12
CA ALA A 2 -6.43 13.11 27.31
C ALA A 2 -6.60 11.71 26.73
N ILE A 3 -6.26 11.51 25.45
CA ILE A 3 -6.20 10.16 24.86
C ILE A 3 -4.91 9.51 25.37
N ALA A 4 -5.01 8.65 26.38
CA ALA A 4 -3.91 7.81 26.79
C ALA A 4 -3.69 6.72 25.73
N LEU A 5 -2.52 6.73 25.10
CA LEU A 5 -2.19 5.77 24.04
C LEU A 5 -1.86 4.41 24.65
N SER A 6 -2.53 3.36 24.17
CA SER A 6 -2.18 1.99 24.56
C SER A 6 -0.75 1.65 24.13
N PRO A 7 0.07 0.96 24.96
CA PRO A 7 1.38 0.46 24.54
C PRO A 7 1.32 -0.40 23.27
N ASP A 8 0.19 -1.09 23.04
CA ASP A 8 -0.04 -1.88 21.82
C ASP A 8 -0.03 -1.04 20.54
N PHE A 9 -0.20 0.29 20.61
CA PHE A 9 -0.09 1.16 19.45
C PHE A 9 1.31 1.14 18.83
N GLY A 10 2.34 0.67 19.56
CA GLY A 10 3.65 0.38 19.00
C GLY A 10 3.59 -0.56 17.79
N TYR A 11 2.64 -1.50 17.75
CA TYR A 11 2.45 -2.37 16.57
C TYR A 11 1.99 -1.58 15.34
N VAL A 12 1.12 -0.58 15.52
CA VAL A 12 0.66 0.30 14.44
C VAL A 12 1.85 1.12 13.91
N ALA A 13 2.67 1.67 14.79
CA ALA A 13 3.89 2.40 14.42
C ALA A 13 4.87 1.51 13.62
N LEU A 14 5.04 0.24 14.02
CA LEU A 14 5.86 -0.71 13.27
C LEU A 14 5.31 -0.99 11.87
N VAL A 15 3.99 -1.07 11.70
CA VAL A 15 3.37 -1.23 10.38
C VAL A 15 3.58 0.02 9.51
N VAL A 16 3.55 1.22 10.09
CA VAL A 16 3.89 2.47 9.37
C VAL A 16 5.34 2.43 8.87
N VAL A 17 6.29 2.05 9.73
CA VAL A 17 7.70 1.88 9.36
C VAL A 17 7.85 0.84 8.24
N LEU A 18 7.19 -0.31 8.37
CA LEU A 18 7.19 -1.36 7.35
C LEU A 18 6.64 -0.84 6.01
N THR A 19 5.59 -0.01 6.04
CA THR A 19 5.01 0.62 4.86
C THR A 19 6.00 1.54 4.16
N SER A 20 6.82 2.29 4.90
CA SER A 20 7.88 3.13 4.35
C SER A 20 8.96 2.31 3.64
N PHE A 21 9.46 1.25 4.26
CA PHE A 21 10.41 0.33 3.61
C PHE A 21 9.81 -0.33 2.37
N PHE A 22 8.53 -0.66 2.42
CA PHE A 22 7.82 -1.26 1.29
C PHE A 22 7.67 -0.27 0.11
N ASN A 23 7.42 1.02 0.38
CA ASN A 23 7.43 2.06 -0.64
C ASN A 23 8.82 2.18 -1.31
N ILE A 24 9.89 2.18 -0.50
CA ILE A 24 11.28 2.23 -0.99
C ILE A 24 11.58 1.00 -1.86
N TYR A 25 11.15 -0.19 -1.44
CA TYR A 25 11.29 -1.42 -2.22
C TYR A 25 10.66 -1.30 -3.62
N MET A 26 9.43 -0.79 -3.72
CA MET A 26 8.78 -0.59 -5.02
C MET A 26 9.49 0.48 -5.87
N SER A 27 9.93 1.57 -5.26
CA SER A 27 10.69 2.63 -5.93
C SER A 27 12.01 2.10 -6.52
N ILE A 28 12.75 1.28 -5.76
CA ILE A 28 13.94 0.58 -6.26
C ILE A 28 13.57 -0.38 -7.41
N GLY A 29 12.43 -1.07 -7.30
CA GLY A 29 11.89 -1.93 -8.36
C GLY A 29 11.68 -1.18 -9.68
N VAL A 30 11.08 0.02 -9.61
CA VAL A 30 10.95 0.93 -10.76
C VAL A 30 12.32 1.34 -11.31
N GLY A 31 13.25 1.75 -10.44
CA GLY A 31 14.61 2.13 -10.86
C GLY A 31 15.35 1.00 -11.58
N ARG A 32 15.24 -0.24 -11.07
CA ARG A 32 15.78 -1.44 -11.72
C ARG A 32 15.11 -1.71 -13.07
N ALA A 33 13.79 -1.53 -13.17
CA ALA A 33 13.05 -1.70 -14.41
C ALA A 33 13.46 -0.66 -15.47
N ARG A 34 13.69 0.60 -15.07
CA ARG A 34 14.21 1.65 -15.98
C ARG A 34 15.51 1.24 -16.62
N LYS A 35 16.48 0.78 -15.82
CA LYS A 35 17.77 0.29 -16.31
C LYS A 35 17.61 -0.97 -17.19
N LYS A 36 16.74 -1.90 -16.80
CA LYS A 36 16.53 -3.16 -17.52
C LYS A 36 15.89 -2.96 -18.89
N TYR A 37 14.93 -2.04 -19.00
CA TYR A 37 14.14 -1.82 -20.22
C TYR A 37 14.56 -0.56 -20.99
N ASN A 38 15.72 0.02 -20.65
CA ASN A 38 16.29 1.21 -21.30
C ASN A 38 15.33 2.40 -21.38
N VAL A 39 14.65 2.70 -20.27
CA VAL A 39 13.76 3.87 -20.17
C VAL A 39 14.45 4.96 -19.37
N SER A 40 14.90 6.00 -20.08
CA SER A 40 15.54 7.17 -19.47
C SER A 40 14.53 8.05 -18.73
N TYR A 41 15.02 8.82 -17.76
CA TYR A 41 14.29 9.97 -17.24
C TYR A 41 14.26 11.07 -18.32
N PRO A 42 13.20 11.92 -18.37
CA PRO A 42 12.06 12.02 -17.46
C PRO A 42 10.84 11.14 -17.84
N THR A 43 10.99 10.24 -18.82
CA THR A 43 9.87 9.45 -19.37
C THR A 43 9.17 8.65 -18.27
N MET A 44 7.88 8.94 -18.06
CA MET A 44 7.08 8.28 -17.04
C MET A 44 6.64 6.89 -17.48
N TYR A 45 6.06 6.79 -18.68
CA TYR A 45 5.64 5.56 -19.33
C TYR A 45 6.36 5.44 -20.68
N ALA A 46 6.87 4.25 -20.97
CA ALA A 46 7.47 3.96 -22.27
C ALA A 46 6.38 3.82 -23.34
N VAL A 47 6.68 4.32 -24.54
CA VAL A 47 5.78 4.24 -25.70
C VAL A 47 5.94 2.87 -26.36
N GLU A 48 4.82 2.15 -26.55
CA GLU A 48 4.87 0.78 -27.08
C GLU A 48 5.38 0.69 -28.52
N SER A 49 5.20 1.73 -29.33
CA SER A 49 5.76 1.80 -30.69
C SER A 49 7.28 1.96 -30.73
N GLU A 50 7.88 2.48 -29.66
CA GLU A 50 9.31 2.80 -29.59
C GLU A 50 10.11 1.75 -28.81
N ASN A 51 9.45 0.99 -27.94
CA ASN A 51 10.10 0.01 -27.07
C ASN A 51 9.25 -1.26 -26.93
N LYS A 52 9.79 -2.39 -27.43
CA LYS A 52 9.13 -3.70 -27.36
C LYS A 52 8.84 -4.16 -25.92
N GLU A 53 9.63 -3.69 -24.95
CA GLU A 53 9.49 -3.99 -23.52
C GLU A 53 8.68 -2.92 -22.77
N ALA A 54 8.12 -1.92 -23.47
CA ALA A 54 7.36 -0.83 -22.87
C ALA A 54 6.26 -1.33 -21.93
N LYS A 55 5.50 -2.33 -22.36
CA LYS A 55 4.42 -2.91 -21.54
C LYS A 55 4.93 -3.45 -20.20
N ARG A 56 6.08 -4.13 -20.18
CA ARG A 56 6.67 -4.66 -18.93
C ARG A 56 7.12 -3.54 -18.01
N PHE A 57 7.80 -2.53 -18.55
CA PHE A 57 8.19 -1.35 -17.78
C PHE A 57 6.95 -0.62 -17.22
N ASN A 58 5.96 -0.34 -18.07
CA ASN A 58 4.73 0.36 -17.72
C ASN A 58 3.96 -0.37 -16.62
N CYS A 59 3.95 -1.71 -16.63
CA CYS A 59 3.33 -2.49 -15.57
C CYS A 59 4.03 -2.31 -14.20
N VAL A 60 5.36 -2.31 -14.16
CA VAL A 60 6.13 -2.06 -12.92
C VAL A 60 5.86 -0.63 -12.42
N GLN A 61 5.97 0.36 -13.31
CA GLN A 61 5.71 1.77 -12.99
C GLN A 61 4.28 1.96 -12.46
N ARG A 62 3.26 1.42 -13.14
CA ARG A 62 1.86 1.53 -12.75
C ARG A 62 1.59 0.82 -11.41
N GLY A 63 2.21 -0.33 -11.19
CA GLY A 63 2.10 -1.06 -9.93
C GLY A 63 2.54 -0.23 -8.72
N HIS A 64 3.66 0.50 -8.82
CA HIS A 64 4.12 1.39 -7.76
C HIS A 64 3.24 2.64 -7.63
N GLN A 65 2.84 3.26 -8.75
CA GLN A 65 1.93 4.43 -8.71
C GLN A 65 0.59 4.10 -8.06
N ASN A 66 0.04 2.91 -8.33
CA ASN A 66 -1.21 2.48 -7.70
C ASN A 66 -1.07 2.38 -6.16
N PHE A 67 0.10 1.94 -5.68
CA PHE A 67 0.44 1.99 -4.26
C PHE A 67 0.41 3.42 -3.72
N LEU A 68 1.09 4.35 -4.38
CA LEU A 68 1.14 5.76 -3.98
C LEU A 68 -0.24 6.44 -3.99
N GLU A 69 -1.13 6.11 -4.93
CA GLU A 69 -2.51 6.65 -5.00
C GLU A 69 -3.35 6.30 -3.75
N THR A 70 -3.08 5.16 -3.13
CA THR A 70 -3.89 4.63 -2.01
C THR A 70 -3.18 4.71 -0.66
N LEU A 71 -1.88 4.98 -0.67
CA LEU A 71 -1.03 5.04 0.52
C LEU A 71 -1.52 6.09 1.55
N PRO A 72 -1.92 7.33 1.17
CA PRO A 72 -2.40 8.32 2.14
C PRO A 72 -3.67 7.85 2.87
N LEU A 73 -4.63 7.30 2.12
CA LEU A 73 -5.86 6.76 2.69
C LEU A 73 -5.56 5.61 3.65
N PHE A 74 -4.72 4.66 3.23
CA PHE A 74 -4.32 3.52 4.05
C PHE A 74 -3.68 3.96 5.36
N LEU A 75 -2.69 4.86 5.33
CA LEU A 75 -2.03 5.35 6.54
C LEU A 75 -3.01 6.07 7.48
N ALA A 76 -3.94 6.87 6.93
CA ALA A 76 -4.94 7.56 7.73
C ALA A 76 -5.84 6.57 8.49
N VAL A 77 -6.40 5.56 7.80
CA VAL A 77 -7.30 4.60 8.43
C VAL A 77 -6.57 3.59 9.34
N LEU A 78 -5.30 3.28 9.05
CA LEU A 78 -4.44 2.47 9.91
C LEU A 78 -4.17 3.18 11.25
N ILE A 79 -3.73 4.43 11.18
CA ILE A 79 -3.37 5.22 12.36
C ILE A 79 -4.62 5.51 13.20
N LEU A 80 -5.68 6.04 12.58
CA LEU A 80 -6.91 6.37 13.30
C LEU A 80 -7.61 5.12 13.84
N GLY A 81 -7.82 4.09 13.00
CA GLY A 81 -8.39 2.83 13.46
C GLY A 81 -7.58 2.18 14.58
N GLY A 82 -6.25 2.31 14.52
CA GLY A 82 -5.31 1.81 15.52
C GLY A 82 -5.38 2.51 16.87
N LEU A 83 -5.88 3.75 16.96
CA LEU A 83 -5.98 4.47 18.25
C LEU A 83 -6.92 3.74 19.22
N LYS A 84 -8.00 3.16 18.70
CA LYS A 84 -8.95 2.35 19.49
C LYS A 84 -8.69 0.85 19.38
N HIS A 85 -8.24 0.38 18.21
CA HIS A 85 -8.10 -1.05 17.90
C HIS A 85 -6.67 -1.41 17.46
N PRO A 86 -5.63 -1.18 18.30
CA PRO A 86 -4.23 -1.21 17.85
C PRO A 86 -3.78 -2.57 17.29
N LYS A 87 -4.10 -3.67 17.98
CA LYS A 87 -3.73 -5.03 17.54
C LYS A 87 -4.40 -5.42 16.24
N LEU A 88 -5.72 -5.19 16.13
CA LEU A 88 -6.49 -5.50 14.93
C LEU A 88 -6.00 -4.65 13.75
N ALA A 89 -5.82 -3.35 13.94
CA ALA A 89 -5.32 -2.46 12.91
C ALA A 89 -3.94 -2.87 12.40
N ALA A 90 -3.03 -3.28 13.31
CA ALA A 90 -1.72 -3.77 12.93
C ALA A 90 -1.80 -5.05 12.08
N VAL A 91 -2.59 -6.04 12.48
CA VAL A 91 -2.79 -7.27 11.70
C VAL A 91 -3.36 -6.97 10.31
N LEU A 92 -4.40 -6.15 10.24
CA LEU A 92 -5.00 -5.73 8.97
C LEU A 92 -4.00 -4.99 8.09
N GLY A 93 -3.16 -4.14 8.68
CA GLY A 93 -2.09 -3.43 7.97
C GLY A 93 -1.03 -4.36 7.39
N VAL A 94 -0.62 -5.40 8.12
CA VAL A 94 0.30 -6.43 7.58
C VAL A 94 -0.36 -7.19 6.44
N VAL A 95 -1.61 -7.63 6.58
CA VAL A 95 -2.35 -8.33 5.51
C VAL A 95 -2.49 -7.46 4.27
N TYR A 96 -2.77 -6.16 4.43
CA TYR A 96 -2.78 -5.19 3.35
C TYR A 96 -1.43 -5.17 2.60
N LEU A 97 -0.31 -5.02 3.32
CA LEU A 97 1.02 -4.97 2.71
C LEU A 97 1.39 -6.26 1.98
N VAL A 98 1.03 -7.43 2.51
CA VAL A 98 1.19 -8.72 1.81
C VAL A 98 0.39 -8.72 0.51
N GLY A 99 -0.86 -8.29 0.53
CA GLY A 99 -1.68 -8.17 -0.67
C GLY A 99 -1.09 -7.19 -1.69
N ARG A 100 -0.54 -6.04 -1.24
CA ARG A 100 0.15 -5.10 -2.12
C ARG A 100 1.44 -5.65 -2.70
N TYR A 101 2.18 -6.48 -1.95
CA TYR A 101 3.36 -7.19 -2.47
C TYR A 101 2.97 -8.15 -3.59
N LEU A 102 1.95 -8.97 -3.37
CA LEU A 102 1.44 -9.90 -4.38
C LEU A 102 0.90 -9.18 -5.61
N TYR A 103 0.18 -8.07 -5.41
CA TYR A 103 -0.30 -7.22 -6.50
C TYR A 103 0.85 -6.67 -7.33
N PHE A 104 1.85 -6.05 -6.70
CA PHE A 104 3.00 -5.47 -7.38
C PHE A 104 3.83 -6.52 -8.12
N LYS A 105 4.08 -7.67 -7.49
CA LYS A 105 4.80 -8.80 -8.10
C LYS A 105 4.04 -9.35 -9.31
N GLY A 106 2.72 -9.54 -9.19
CA GLY A 106 1.87 -9.99 -10.28
C GLY A 106 1.84 -9.01 -11.44
N TYR A 107 1.68 -7.71 -11.15
CA TYR A 107 1.69 -6.67 -12.18
C TYR A 107 3.04 -6.61 -12.91
N SER A 108 4.16 -6.75 -12.16
CA SER A 108 5.53 -6.71 -12.70
C SER A 108 5.86 -7.83 -13.70
N THR A 109 4.97 -8.81 -13.90
CA THR A 109 5.11 -9.83 -14.96
C THR A 109 4.91 -9.27 -16.37
N GLY A 110 4.35 -8.05 -16.51
CA GLY A 110 3.98 -7.46 -17.80
C GLY A 110 2.62 -7.90 -18.34
N VAL A 111 1.92 -8.76 -17.60
CA VAL A 111 0.54 -9.19 -17.88
C VAL A 111 -0.36 -8.54 -16.81
N PRO A 112 -1.07 -7.45 -17.13
CA PRO A 112 -1.81 -6.67 -16.14
C PRO A 112 -2.77 -7.49 -15.28
N GLU A 113 -3.39 -8.52 -15.83
CA GLU A 113 -4.40 -9.35 -15.18
C GLU A 113 -3.82 -10.13 -13.99
N ASN A 114 -2.51 -10.44 -14.03
CA ASN A 114 -1.81 -11.15 -12.96
C ASN A 114 -1.79 -10.37 -11.63
N ARG A 115 -2.01 -9.05 -11.67
CA ARG A 115 -2.08 -8.20 -10.46
C ARG A 115 -3.18 -8.63 -9.49
N LEU A 116 -4.30 -9.17 -10.00
CA LEU A 116 -5.46 -9.51 -9.18
C LEU A 116 -5.49 -10.98 -8.75
N LYS A 117 -4.80 -11.88 -9.46
CA LYS A 117 -4.82 -13.34 -9.18
C LYS A 117 -4.53 -13.67 -7.71
N SER A 118 -3.59 -12.97 -7.10
CA SER A 118 -3.27 -13.11 -5.67
C SER A 118 -3.26 -11.78 -4.93
N GLY A 119 -3.25 -10.65 -5.66
CA GLY A 119 -3.17 -9.32 -5.07
C GLY A 119 -4.50 -8.77 -4.57
N ILE A 120 -5.66 -9.33 -4.98
CA ILE A 120 -6.98 -8.80 -4.58
C ILE A 120 -7.21 -8.77 -3.06
N ILE A 121 -6.45 -9.58 -2.31
CA ILE A 121 -6.55 -9.71 -0.85
C ILE A 121 -6.25 -8.41 -0.07
N PHE A 122 -5.68 -7.37 -0.69
CA PHE A 122 -5.45 -6.09 0.00
C PHE A 122 -6.74 -5.29 0.21
N HIS A 123 -7.83 -5.57 -0.51
CA HIS A 123 -9.06 -4.76 -0.41
C HIS A 123 -9.79 -4.92 0.93
N PRO A 124 -10.12 -6.14 1.41
CA PRO A 124 -10.87 -6.31 2.66
C PRO A 124 -10.24 -5.64 3.89
N PRO A 125 -8.90 -5.69 4.11
CA PRO A 125 -8.28 -5.01 5.23
C PRO A 125 -8.52 -3.50 5.29
N VAL A 126 -8.56 -2.83 4.14
CA VAL A 126 -8.82 -1.37 4.09
C VAL A 126 -10.23 -1.06 4.57
N PHE A 127 -11.24 -1.82 4.10
CA PHE A 127 -12.62 -1.64 4.56
C PHE A 127 -12.78 -1.93 6.05
N ALA A 128 -12.09 -2.95 6.57
CA ALA A 128 -12.07 -3.25 8.00
C ALA A 128 -11.41 -2.12 8.82
N LEU A 129 -10.32 -1.51 8.32
CA LEU A 129 -9.69 -0.34 8.96
C LEU A 129 -10.58 0.91 8.94
N ILE A 130 -11.35 1.12 7.87
CA ILE A 130 -12.40 2.16 7.84
C ILE A 130 -13.43 1.90 8.95
N GLY A 131 -13.89 0.66 9.11
CA GLY A 131 -14.76 0.26 10.21
C GLY A 131 -14.16 0.53 11.60
N CYS A 132 -12.87 0.24 11.79
CA CYS A 132 -12.15 0.57 13.02
C CYS A 132 -12.12 2.09 13.29
N THR A 133 -11.94 2.88 12.23
CA THR A 133 -11.94 4.35 12.31
C THR A 133 -13.34 4.89 12.65
N ILE A 134 -14.41 4.34 12.07
CA ILE A 134 -15.79 4.68 12.44
C ILE A 134 -16.04 4.34 13.91
N SER A 135 -15.58 3.16 14.37
CA SER A 135 -15.71 2.75 15.78
C SER A 135 -14.99 3.69 16.74
N LEU A 136 -13.82 4.23 16.36
CA LEU A 136 -13.16 5.30 17.10
C LEU A 136 -14.04 6.55 17.14
N ALA A 137 -14.48 7.04 15.97
CA ALA A 137 -15.25 8.28 15.85
C ALA A 137 -16.52 8.26 16.71
N VAL A 138 -17.31 7.17 16.65
CA VAL A 138 -18.49 6.99 17.49
C VAL A 138 -18.13 7.04 18.97
N SER A 139 -17.04 6.39 19.38
CA SER A 139 -16.56 6.40 20.76
C SER A 139 -16.27 7.81 21.28
N LEU A 140 -15.68 8.65 20.44
CA LEU A 140 -15.33 10.03 20.80
C LEU A 140 -16.57 10.91 20.88
N LEU A 141 -17.55 10.70 19.99
CA LEU A 141 -18.81 11.45 19.98
C LEU A 141 -19.74 11.08 21.14
N THR A 142 -19.65 9.86 21.66
CA THR A 142 -20.50 9.40 22.78
C THR A 142 -19.83 9.48 24.14
N ALA A 143 -18.54 9.80 24.22
CA ALA A 143 -17.84 10.08 25.46
C ALA A 143 -18.35 11.40 26.07
N ARG A 144 -19.29 11.29 27.01
CA ARG A 144 -19.75 12.39 27.86
C ARG A 144 -18.89 12.48 29.12
#